data_AF-A0A8J4KQL1-F1
#
_entry.id   AF-A0A8J4KQL1-F1
#
_cell.length_a   1.000
_cell.length_b   1.000
_cell.length_c   1.000
_cell.angle_alpha   90.00
_cell.angle_beta   90.00
_cell.angle_gamma   90.00
#
_symmetry.space_group_name_H-M   'P 1'
#
loop_
_entity.id
_entity.type
_entity.pdbx_description
1 polymer ?
#
loop_
_entity_poly.entity_id
_entity_poly.type
_entity_poly.pdbx_seq_one_letter_code
_entity_poly.pdbx_strand_id
1 'polypeptide(L)'
;HFFHITFLFFSLSFNLVVIALEEKIIVSKLGDNATLSCIYRGRELHLKNLRVYWQIADDQEECSVVHALISGQDNESEQCIHFKNRTQLFWDRLKNGDFSLLLLNVSQSDEHTYKCVVLQKTEYTRVIHQAEVVLSLAASYSQPILSGPIKNSNSTGEEVTFSCRSGNGYPEPNVYWINKTDNSHLPPSQLNITPHADGTYSVFSTLRVKATSNMQIECSIENKILRENLSANYTQQKQSNGSSTESHKNLEKKGQGAQAAGIISIVILIGLLVGLTCWLWRWRSSKLVSYTGNE
;
A
#
# COMPACT_ATOMS: atom_id res chain seq x y z
N HIS A 1 -31.92 25.87 71.98
CA HIS A 1 -32.66 24.70 71.47
C HIS A 1 -32.98 24.96 70.01
N PHE A 2 -32.37 24.16 69.12
CA PHE A 2 -32.70 23.90 67.70
C PHE A 2 -32.84 25.07 66.72
N PHE A 3 -31.74 25.39 66.02
CA PHE A 3 -31.77 25.96 64.67
C PHE A 3 -31.66 24.81 63.66
N HIS A 4 -32.66 24.71 62.78
CA HIS A 4 -32.77 23.69 61.73
C HIS A 4 -31.71 23.92 60.64
N ILE A 5 -30.72 23.03 60.54
CA ILE A 5 -29.87 22.91 59.35
C ILE A 5 -30.55 21.92 58.42
N THR A 6 -31.21 22.43 57.37
CA THR A 6 -31.64 21.61 56.24
C THR A 6 -30.61 21.73 55.13
N PHE A 7 -29.97 20.60 54.88
CA PHE A 7 -28.86 20.36 53.98
C PHE A 7 -29.43 20.20 52.56
N LEU A 8 -29.35 21.22 51.71
CA LEU A 8 -29.65 21.11 50.28
C LEU A 8 -28.34 20.92 49.51
N PHE A 9 -27.87 19.67 49.46
CA PHE A 9 -26.85 19.25 48.51
C PHE A 9 -27.51 19.05 47.15
N PHE A 10 -27.47 20.09 46.32
CA PHE A 10 -27.79 19.95 44.90
C PHE A 10 -26.60 19.25 44.23
N SER A 11 -26.64 17.92 44.16
CA SER A 11 -25.65 17.15 43.39
C SER A 11 -25.92 17.35 41.90
N LEU A 12 -25.19 18.28 41.29
CA LEU A 12 -25.05 18.35 39.83
C LEU A 12 -24.27 17.11 39.38
N SER A 13 -25.00 16.03 39.11
CA SER A 13 -24.49 14.90 38.35
C SER A 13 -24.31 15.36 36.90
N PHE A 14 -23.14 15.93 36.60
CA PHE A 14 -22.67 16.05 35.23
C PHE A 14 -22.47 14.63 34.70
N ASN A 15 -23.51 14.10 34.04
CA ASN A 15 -23.38 12.93 33.20
C ASN A 15 -22.51 13.36 32.01
N LEU A 16 -21.20 13.12 32.11
CA LEU A 16 -20.30 13.23 30.96
C LEU A 16 -20.70 12.11 30.01
N VAL A 17 -21.56 12.44 29.03
CA VAL A 17 -21.85 11.54 27.92
C VAL A 17 -20.56 11.46 27.10
N VAL A 18 -19.79 10.40 27.32
CA VAL A 18 -18.67 10.03 26.45
C VAL A 18 -19.29 9.46 25.19
N ILE A 19 -19.46 10.29 24.16
CA ILE A 19 -19.82 9.81 22.82
C ILE A 19 -18.56 9.12 22.29
N ALA A 20 -18.55 7.79 22.29
CA ALA A 20 -17.50 7.03 21.61
C ALA A 20 -17.55 7.38 20.12
N LEU A 21 -16.52 8.08 19.64
CA LEU A 21 -16.37 8.44 18.25
C LEU A 21 -16.00 7.18 17.47
N GLU A 22 -16.69 6.89 16.36
CA GLU A 22 -16.36 5.74 15.53
C GLU A 22 -14.97 5.94 14.90
N GLU A 23 -13.99 5.16 15.34
CA GLU A 23 -12.62 5.22 14.84
C GLU A 23 -12.55 4.67 13.42
N LYS A 24 -12.17 5.51 12.46
CA LYS A 24 -11.98 5.09 11.06
C LYS A 24 -10.53 4.69 10.83
N ILE A 25 -10.29 3.45 10.41
CA ILE A 25 -8.94 2.96 10.07
C ILE A 25 -8.66 3.20 8.59
N ILE A 26 -7.57 3.90 8.28
CA ILE A 26 -7.03 4.05 6.93
C ILE A 26 -5.72 3.27 6.85
N VAL A 27 -5.63 2.36 5.88
CA VAL A 27 -4.40 1.63 5.59
C VAL A 27 -3.69 2.29 4.41
N SER A 28 -2.40 2.58 4.55
CA SER A 28 -1.55 3.11 3.46
C SER A 28 -0.23 2.36 3.38
N LYS A 29 0.37 2.30 2.19
CA LYS A 29 1.74 1.79 2.06
C LYS A 29 2.75 2.85 2.45
N LEU A 30 3.90 2.43 2.97
CA LEU A 30 5.03 3.33 3.19
C LEU A 30 5.46 4.00 1.88
N GLY A 31 5.67 5.31 1.91
CA GLY A 31 6.03 6.14 0.77
C GLY A 31 4.85 6.66 -0.06
N ASP A 32 3.64 6.11 0.12
CA ASP A 32 2.44 6.58 -0.57
C ASP A 32 1.89 7.86 0.09
N ASN A 33 0.87 8.45 -0.52
CA ASN A 33 0.11 9.54 0.10
C ASN A 33 -1.17 8.96 0.75
N ALA A 34 -1.47 9.37 1.98
CA ALA A 34 -2.67 8.94 2.69
C ALA A 34 -3.72 10.05 2.70
N THR A 35 -5.00 9.68 2.54
CA THR A 35 -6.12 10.62 2.70
C THR A 35 -6.89 10.30 3.97
N LEU A 36 -6.79 11.18 4.97
CA LEU A 36 -7.51 11.07 6.25
C LEU A 36 -8.87 11.74 6.10
N SER A 37 -9.94 10.97 6.28
CA SER A 37 -11.29 11.40 5.92
C SER A 37 -11.97 12.15 7.06
N CYS A 38 -12.49 13.34 6.79
CA CYS A 38 -13.29 14.12 7.74
C CYS A 38 -14.44 14.80 6.99
N ILE A 39 -15.68 14.33 7.17
CA ILE A 39 -16.83 14.75 6.36
C ILE A 39 -17.98 15.18 7.27
N TYR A 40 -18.27 16.48 7.25
CA TYR A 40 -19.41 17.08 7.89
C TYR A 40 -20.61 17.16 6.93
N ARG A 41 -21.75 16.58 7.32
CA ARG A 41 -23.00 16.56 6.51
C ARG A 41 -24.04 17.61 6.94
N GLY A 42 -23.63 18.66 7.65
CA GLY A 42 -24.54 19.76 7.99
C GLY A 42 -24.78 20.73 6.83
N ARG A 43 -25.59 21.75 7.07
CA ARG A 43 -25.94 22.78 6.08
C ARG A 43 -25.21 24.08 6.39
N GLU A 44 -24.94 24.84 5.32
CA GLU A 44 -24.46 26.23 5.35
C GLU A 44 -23.08 26.43 6.01
N LEU A 45 -22.04 26.47 5.17
CA LEU A 45 -20.66 26.71 5.59
C LEU A 45 -20.14 28.01 4.97
N HIS A 46 -19.67 28.92 5.82
CA HIS A 46 -18.93 30.10 5.40
C HIS A 46 -17.47 29.94 5.82
N LEU A 47 -16.57 29.71 4.85
CA LEU A 47 -15.15 29.42 5.13
C LEU A 47 -14.47 30.46 6.04
N LYS A 48 -14.83 31.75 5.89
CA LYS A 48 -14.33 32.85 6.74
C LYS A 48 -14.65 32.68 8.23
N ASN A 49 -15.67 31.91 8.55
CA ASN A 49 -16.11 31.63 9.91
C ASN A 49 -15.61 30.29 10.42
N LEU A 50 -14.91 29.50 9.61
CA LEU A 50 -14.44 28.18 10.00
C LEU A 50 -13.02 28.22 10.53
N ARG A 51 -12.76 27.32 11.49
CA ARG A 51 -11.43 26.85 11.83
C ARG A 51 -11.43 25.33 11.74
N VAL A 52 -10.45 24.75 11.07
CA VAL A 52 -10.28 23.30 10.98
C VAL A 52 -8.90 22.98 11.51
N TYR A 53 -8.85 22.04 12.43
CA TYR A 53 -7.61 21.50 12.96
C TYR A 53 -7.56 20.01 12.67
N TRP A 54 -6.45 19.57 12.10
CA TRP A 54 -5.99 18.20 12.18
C TRP A 54 -4.89 18.13 13.22
N GLN A 55 -5.03 17.23 14.17
CA GLN A 55 -4.10 17.05 15.29
C GLN A 55 -3.79 15.57 15.48
N ILE A 56 -2.61 15.24 16.01
CA ILE A 56 -2.38 13.93 16.62
C ILE A 56 -3.24 13.88 17.89
N ALA A 57 -3.97 12.78 18.08
CA ALA A 57 -4.89 12.61 19.21
C ALA A 57 -4.17 12.28 20.53
N ASP A 58 -2.90 11.87 20.46
CA ASP A 58 -2.06 11.63 21.64
C ASP A 58 -1.60 12.95 22.27
N ASP A 59 -2.03 13.18 23.52
CA ASP A 59 -1.72 14.38 24.30
C ASP A 59 -0.26 14.44 24.80
N GLN A 60 0.54 13.38 24.58
CA GLN A 60 1.95 13.33 24.97
C GLN A 60 2.90 13.97 23.94
N GLU A 61 2.42 14.25 22.74
CA GLU A 61 3.23 14.88 21.69
C GLU A 61 3.53 16.35 22.03
N GLU A 62 4.81 16.73 21.99
CA GLU A 62 5.24 18.12 22.22
C GLU A 62 4.58 19.08 21.23
N CYS A 63 4.34 18.60 20.01
CA CYS A 63 3.60 19.31 18.98
C CYS A 63 2.65 18.37 18.26
N SER A 64 1.34 18.58 18.42
CA SER A 64 0.30 17.72 17.85
C SER A 64 -0.38 18.30 16.60
N VAL A 65 -0.18 19.58 16.25
CA VAL A 65 -0.88 20.22 15.12
C VAL A 65 -0.32 19.77 13.77
N VAL A 66 -1.12 18.98 13.05
CA VAL A 66 -0.78 18.40 11.74
C VAL A 66 -1.12 19.37 10.60
N HIS A 67 -2.30 19.99 10.66
CA HIS A 67 -2.74 20.98 9.70
C HIS A 67 -3.75 21.94 10.35
N ALA A 68 -3.72 23.20 9.95
CA ALA A 68 -4.63 24.23 10.46
C ALA A 68 -5.16 25.09 9.32
N LEU A 69 -6.48 25.24 9.25
CA LEU A 69 -7.19 26.18 8.38
C LEU A 69 -7.90 27.19 9.27
N ILE A 70 -7.61 28.48 9.15
CA ILE A 70 -8.20 29.54 9.96
C ILE A 70 -8.84 30.59 9.07
N SER A 71 -10.13 30.85 9.27
CA SER A 71 -10.91 31.81 8.47
C SER A 71 -10.85 31.52 6.96
N GLY A 72 -10.75 30.24 6.60
CA GLY A 72 -10.69 29.78 5.22
C GLY A 72 -9.33 29.94 4.55
N GLN A 73 -8.25 30.08 5.30
CA GLN A 73 -6.87 30.10 4.80
C GLN A 73 -6.00 29.13 5.58
N ASP A 74 -5.07 28.46 4.91
CA ASP A 74 -4.11 27.59 5.57
C ASP A 74 -3.22 28.42 6.50
N ASN A 75 -2.96 27.89 7.69
CA ASN A 75 -2.07 28.50 8.66
C ASN A 75 -0.89 27.57 8.96
N GLU A 76 0.24 27.83 8.31
CA GLU A 76 1.48 27.08 8.51
C GLU A 76 2.24 27.44 9.79
N SER A 77 1.89 28.54 10.48
CA SER A 77 2.62 28.97 11.68
C SER A 77 2.37 28.05 12.87
N GLU A 78 1.17 27.46 12.94
CA GLU A 78 0.76 26.55 14.01
C GLU A 78 1.14 25.09 13.73
N GLN A 79 1.52 24.75 12.48
CA GLN A 79 1.83 23.37 12.09
C GLN A 79 3.19 22.92 12.63
N CYS A 80 3.23 21.68 13.12
CA CYS A 80 4.47 21.04 13.53
C CYS A 80 5.41 20.84 12.34
N ILE A 81 6.71 21.01 12.59
CA ILE A 81 7.73 21.03 11.54
C ILE A 81 7.73 19.76 10.67
N HIS A 82 7.41 18.60 11.25
CA HIS A 82 7.34 17.30 10.57
C HIS A 82 6.22 17.21 9.52
N PHE A 83 5.17 18.03 9.63
CA PHE A 83 4.01 18.03 8.74
C PHE A 83 4.00 19.19 7.73
N LYS A 84 4.86 20.20 7.91
CA LYS A 84 4.95 21.34 6.98
C LYS A 84 5.30 20.86 5.56
N ASN A 85 4.64 21.45 4.56
CA ASN A 85 4.75 21.08 3.15
C ASN A 85 4.36 19.63 2.80
N ARG A 86 3.83 18.86 3.76
CA ARG A 86 3.37 17.48 3.56
C ARG A 86 1.86 17.33 3.69
N THR A 87 1.15 18.37 4.11
CA THR A 87 -0.30 18.30 4.37
C THR A 87 -1.08 19.28 3.50
N GLN A 88 -2.23 18.85 2.98
CA GLN A 88 -3.10 19.67 2.14
C GLN A 88 -4.57 19.30 2.35
N LEU A 89 -5.44 20.31 2.41
CA LEU A 89 -6.89 20.12 2.33
C LEU A 89 -7.37 20.24 0.89
N PHE A 90 -8.50 19.60 0.56
CA PHE A 90 -9.13 19.70 -0.75
C PHE A 90 -10.01 20.97 -0.85
N TRP A 91 -9.41 22.08 -1.30
CA TRP A 91 -10.03 23.41 -1.37
C TRP A 91 -11.40 23.44 -2.07
N ASP A 92 -11.55 22.68 -3.14
CA ASP A 92 -12.77 22.56 -3.92
C ASP A 92 -13.93 21.89 -3.15
N ARG A 93 -13.61 21.16 -2.07
CA ARG A 93 -14.57 20.35 -1.30
C ARG A 93 -14.92 20.94 0.07
N LEU A 94 -14.15 21.91 0.56
CA LEU A 94 -14.36 22.54 1.87
C LEU A 94 -15.78 23.12 2.05
N LYS A 95 -16.33 23.77 1.01
CA LYS A 95 -17.68 24.35 1.06
C LYS A 95 -18.78 23.30 1.20
N ASN A 96 -18.49 22.06 0.81
CA ASN A 96 -19.41 20.93 0.90
C ASN A 96 -19.22 20.13 2.20
N GLY A 97 -18.37 20.60 3.11
CA GLY A 97 -18.11 19.96 4.40
C GLY A 97 -17.11 18.81 4.36
N ASP A 98 -16.38 18.65 3.26
CA ASP A 98 -15.26 17.69 3.20
C ASP A 98 -13.96 18.41 3.61
N PHE A 99 -13.50 18.05 4.81
CA PHE A 99 -12.29 18.55 5.44
C PHE A 99 -11.19 17.48 5.48
N SER A 100 -11.26 16.51 4.56
CA SER A 100 -10.28 15.43 4.47
C SER A 100 -8.88 15.99 4.19
N LEU A 101 -7.88 15.39 4.84
CA LEU A 101 -6.48 15.79 4.74
C LEU A 101 -5.71 14.82 3.84
N LEU A 102 -4.98 15.35 2.88
CA LEU A 102 -3.94 14.62 2.17
C LEU A 102 -2.62 14.77 2.94
N LEU A 103 -2.04 13.66 3.38
CA LEU A 103 -0.69 13.57 3.94
C LEU A 103 0.25 12.91 2.93
N LEU A 104 1.34 13.58 2.59
CA LEU A 104 2.26 13.18 1.53
C LEU A 104 3.42 12.33 2.05
N ASN A 105 3.80 11.32 1.27
CA ASN A 105 4.97 10.47 1.49
C ASN A 105 5.00 9.93 2.93
N VAL A 106 4.03 9.11 3.29
CA VAL A 106 3.86 8.60 4.65
C VAL A 106 5.00 7.67 5.05
N SER A 107 5.42 7.79 6.29
CA SER A 107 6.51 7.03 6.90
C SER A 107 6.04 6.48 8.25
N GLN A 108 6.80 5.57 8.85
CA GLN A 108 6.38 4.93 10.12
C GLN A 108 6.14 5.94 11.25
N SER A 109 6.79 7.11 11.26
CA SER A 109 6.55 8.17 12.24
C SER A 109 5.21 8.91 12.04
N ASP A 110 4.48 8.61 10.97
CA ASP A 110 3.14 9.11 10.72
C ASP A 110 2.05 8.12 11.20
N GLU A 111 2.42 6.97 11.79
CA GLU A 111 1.45 6.01 12.35
C GLU A 111 0.86 6.52 13.68
N HIS A 112 -0.18 7.32 13.56
CA HIS A 112 -0.90 7.92 14.69
C HIS A 112 -2.42 7.80 14.53
N THR A 113 -3.11 7.99 15.65
CA THR A 113 -4.52 8.40 15.64
C THR A 113 -4.58 9.90 15.43
N TYR A 114 -5.27 10.33 14.38
CA TYR A 114 -5.47 11.72 14.01
C TYR A 114 -6.88 12.17 14.37
N LYS A 115 -7.00 13.41 14.83
CA LYS A 115 -8.25 14.06 15.19
C LYS A 115 -8.52 15.25 14.29
N CYS A 116 -9.66 15.24 13.63
CA CYS A 116 -10.23 16.37 12.92
C CYS A 116 -11.17 17.13 13.85
N VAL A 117 -10.99 18.44 14.00
CA VAL A 117 -11.87 19.32 14.77
C VAL A 117 -12.28 20.50 13.89
N VAL A 118 -13.58 20.60 13.61
CA VAL A 118 -14.16 21.70 12.83
C VAL A 118 -14.91 22.62 13.79
N LEU A 119 -14.46 23.86 13.87
CA LEU A 119 -15.10 24.91 14.65
C LEU A 119 -15.74 25.95 13.72
N GLN A 120 -16.90 26.45 14.14
CA GLN A 120 -17.59 27.53 13.46
C GLN A 120 -17.75 28.71 14.40
N LYS A 121 -17.34 29.89 13.94
CA LYS A 121 -17.55 31.17 14.58
C LYS A 121 -18.93 31.70 14.16
N THR A 122 -19.82 31.83 15.13
CA THR A 122 -21.08 32.56 14.99
C THR A 122 -21.04 33.74 15.95
N GLU A 123 -21.95 33.81 16.92
CA GLU A 123 -21.84 34.70 18.08
C GLU A 123 -20.70 34.24 19.01
N TYR A 124 -20.58 32.91 19.19
CA TYR A 124 -19.48 32.25 19.87
C TYR A 124 -18.85 31.18 18.96
N THR A 125 -17.63 30.77 19.30
CA THR A 125 -16.94 29.66 18.63
C THR A 125 -17.46 28.36 19.23
N ARG A 126 -17.95 27.46 18.38
CA ARG A 126 -18.38 26.12 18.80
C ARG A 126 -17.81 25.05 17.87
N VAL A 127 -17.57 23.87 18.42
CA VAL A 127 -17.27 22.68 17.63
C VAL A 127 -18.54 22.23 16.92
N ILE A 128 -18.48 22.10 15.60
CA ILE A 128 -19.60 21.62 14.77
C ILE A 128 -19.39 20.21 14.24
N HIS A 129 -18.15 19.72 14.24
CA HIS A 129 -17.79 18.36 13.84
C HIS A 129 -16.48 17.92 14.47
N GLN A 130 -16.41 16.64 14.83
CA GLN A 130 -15.17 15.95 15.19
C GLN A 130 -15.16 14.57 14.53
N ALA A 131 -13.98 14.11 14.13
CA ALA A 131 -13.74 12.78 13.60
C ALA A 131 -12.34 12.31 14.04
N GLU A 132 -12.19 11.02 14.30
CA GLU A 132 -10.89 10.39 14.58
C GLU A 132 -10.59 9.33 13.52
N VAL A 133 -9.34 9.33 13.07
CA VAL A 133 -8.85 8.47 11.99
C VAL A 133 -7.53 7.85 12.42
N VAL A 134 -7.48 6.53 12.48
CA VAL A 134 -6.24 5.78 12.72
C VAL A 134 -5.55 5.57 11.38
N LEU A 135 -4.34 6.10 11.21
CA LEU A 135 -3.50 5.79 10.05
C LEU A 135 -2.65 4.57 10.39
N SER A 136 -2.87 3.47 9.68
CA SER A 136 -2.10 2.24 9.80
C SER A 136 -1.23 2.04 8.57
N LEU A 137 0.06 1.76 8.77
CA LEU A 137 1.03 1.69 7.70
C LEU A 137 1.54 0.27 7.48
N ALA A 138 1.88 -0.03 6.22
CA ALA A 138 2.44 -1.32 5.85
C ALA A 138 3.37 -1.23 4.64
N ALA A 139 4.22 -2.23 4.48
CA ALA A 139 4.98 -2.47 3.25
C ALA A 139 4.83 -3.94 2.86
N SER A 140 4.55 -4.17 1.57
CA SER A 140 4.49 -5.52 1.02
C SER A 140 5.86 -6.18 1.15
N TYR A 141 5.87 -7.44 1.58
CA TYR A 141 7.09 -8.24 1.59
C TYR A 141 7.56 -8.53 0.17
N SER A 142 8.85 -8.80 -0.01
CA SER A 142 9.32 -9.34 -1.28
C SER A 142 8.79 -10.77 -1.49
N GLN A 143 8.55 -11.15 -2.75
CA GLN A 143 8.15 -12.50 -3.12
C GLN A 143 9.07 -13.54 -2.44
N PRO A 144 8.54 -14.47 -1.64
CA PRO A 144 9.37 -15.42 -0.92
C PRO A 144 10.23 -16.25 -1.88
N ILE A 145 11.49 -16.46 -1.50
CA ILE A 145 12.42 -17.32 -2.21
C ILE A 145 12.54 -18.61 -1.43
N LEU A 146 11.98 -19.68 -2.00
CA LEU A 146 12.07 -21.03 -1.45
C LEU A 146 13.29 -21.76 -2.04
N SER A 147 14.15 -22.29 -1.19
CA SER A 147 15.35 -23.06 -1.56
C SER A 147 15.33 -24.44 -0.89
N GLY A 148 15.85 -25.44 -1.60
CA GLY A 148 15.87 -26.84 -1.17
C GLY A 148 15.12 -27.76 -2.15
N PRO A 149 14.97 -29.06 -1.83
CA PRO A 149 15.44 -29.72 -0.62
C PRO A 149 16.97 -29.90 -0.59
N ILE A 150 17.61 -29.56 0.54
CA ILE A 150 19.03 -29.85 0.81
C ILE A 150 19.10 -31.11 1.66
N LYS A 151 19.86 -32.13 1.23
CA LYS A 151 20.08 -33.36 2.02
C LYS A 151 21.10 -33.09 3.13
N ASN A 152 20.77 -33.44 4.37
CA ASN A 152 21.67 -33.28 5.51
C ASN A 152 22.62 -34.49 5.61
N SER A 153 23.92 -34.29 5.38
CA SER A 153 24.96 -35.36 5.36
C SER A 153 25.09 -36.14 6.67
N ASN A 154 24.63 -35.57 7.79
CA ASN A 154 24.74 -36.15 9.13
C ASN A 154 23.43 -36.79 9.64
N SER A 155 22.36 -36.73 8.84
CA SER A 155 21.10 -37.44 9.10
C SER A 155 21.09 -38.78 8.35
N THR A 156 20.25 -39.72 8.73
CA THR A 156 20.15 -41.09 8.17
C THR A 156 19.73 -41.17 6.69
N GLY A 157 20.01 -40.15 5.87
CA GLY A 157 19.76 -40.10 4.43
C GLY A 157 18.35 -39.67 4.04
N GLU A 158 17.45 -39.48 5.01
CA GLU A 158 16.02 -39.26 4.77
C GLU A 158 15.53 -37.85 5.10
N GLU A 159 16.27 -37.06 5.90
CA GLU A 159 15.85 -35.71 6.26
C GLU A 159 16.35 -34.67 5.24
N VAL A 160 15.44 -33.82 4.79
CA VAL A 160 15.73 -32.70 3.89
C VAL A 160 15.36 -31.37 4.55
N THR A 161 16.16 -30.36 4.23
CA THR A 161 15.97 -29.00 4.72
C THR A 161 15.49 -28.09 3.59
N PHE A 162 14.44 -27.33 3.85
CA PHE A 162 14.02 -26.18 3.05
C PHE A 162 14.37 -24.89 3.78
N SER A 163 14.65 -23.83 3.01
CA SER A 163 14.82 -22.48 3.54
C SER A 163 13.98 -21.50 2.75
N CYS A 164 13.36 -20.56 3.45
CA CYS A 164 12.51 -19.53 2.89
C CYS A 164 13.03 -18.16 3.30
N ARG A 165 13.18 -17.26 2.33
CA ARG A 165 13.67 -15.88 2.53
C ARG A 165 12.71 -14.88 1.92
N SER A 166 12.45 -13.80 2.64
CA SER A 166 11.73 -12.61 2.15
C SER A 166 12.17 -11.40 2.95
N GLY A 167 11.95 -10.20 2.43
CA GLY A 167 12.44 -8.99 3.07
C GLY A 167 11.69 -7.73 2.72
N ASN A 168 12.13 -6.65 3.36
CA ASN A 168 11.69 -5.26 3.18
C ASN A 168 10.18 -5.06 3.40
N GLY A 169 9.55 -5.87 4.25
CA GLY A 169 8.13 -5.74 4.60
C GLY A 169 7.90 -5.10 5.96
N TYR A 170 6.71 -4.55 6.18
CA TYR A 170 6.30 -3.93 7.44
C TYR A 170 4.79 -4.11 7.62
N PRO A 171 4.27 -4.34 8.84
CA PRO A 171 4.97 -4.61 10.09
C PRO A 171 5.48 -6.06 10.15
N GLU A 172 5.92 -6.55 11.32
CA GLU A 172 6.32 -7.94 11.55
C GLU A 172 5.29 -8.95 10.97
N PRO A 173 5.72 -9.98 10.20
CA PRO A 173 4.81 -10.83 9.46
C PRO A 173 4.46 -12.11 10.22
N ASN A 174 3.38 -12.74 9.78
CA ASN A 174 3.14 -14.15 10.08
C ASN A 174 3.80 -15.04 9.02
N VAL A 175 4.42 -16.15 9.43
CA VAL A 175 5.13 -17.07 8.53
C VAL A 175 4.59 -18.49 8.70
N TYR A 176 4.22 -19.12 7.59
CA TYR A 176 3.62 -20.45 7.57
C TYR A 176 4.37 -21.39 6.62
N TRP A 177 4.60 -22.62 7.07
CA TRP A 177 4.93 -23.73 6.19
C TRP A 177 3.70 -24.61 6.03
N ILE A 178 3.37 -24.96 4.79
CA ILE A 178 2.17 -25.72 4.46
C ILE A 178 2.57 -26.91 3.59
N ASN A 179 2.14 -28.10 3.99
CA ASN A 179 2.16 -29.26 3.12
C ASN A 179 0.96 -29.18 2.17
N LYS A 180 1.19 -28.93 0.88
CA LYS A 180 0.10 -28.78 -0.10
C LYS A 180 -0.58 -30.10 -0.46
N THR A 181 -0.04 -31.23 -0.03
CA THR A 181 -0.64 -32.55 -0.26
C THR A 181 -1.93 -32.73 0.55
N ASP A 182 -1.94 -32.22 1.78
CA ASP A 182 -3.06 -32.35 2.73
C ASP A 182 -3.50 -30.99 3.33
N ASN A 183 -2.89 -29.89 2.91
CA ASN A 183 -3.04 -28.54 3.45
C ASN A 183 -2.75 -28.43 4.96
N SER A 184 -1.93 -29.33 5.51
CA SER A 184 -1.53 -29.26 6.92
C SER A 184 -0.45 -28.21 7.15
N HIS A 185 -0.50 -27.55 8.32
CA HIS A 185 0.54 -26.64 8.77
C HIS A 185 1.73 -27.43 9.34
N LEU A 186 2.93 -27.05 8.92
CA LEU A 186 4.18 -27.62 9.39
C LEU A 186 4.89 -26.61 10.32
N PRO A 187 5.38 -27.02 11.49
CA PRO A 187 6.13 -26.12 12.36
C PRO A 187 7.52 -25.83 11.76
N PRO A 188 7.98 -24.56 11.76
CA PRO A 188 9.33 -24.22 11.33
C PRO A 188 10.36 -24.82 12.31
N SER A 189 11.46 -25.34 11.77
CA SER A 189 12.62 -25.77 12.58
C SER A 189 13.44 -24.58 13.07
N GLN A 190 13.44 -23.49 12.31
CA GLN A 190 14.00 -22.20 12.71
C GLN A 190 13.18 -21.08 12.07
N LEU A 191 12.95 -20.00 12.80
CA LEU A 191 12.35 -18.77 12.29
C LEU A 191 13.10 -17.59 12.89
N ASN A 192 13.70 -16.78 12.02
CA ASN A 192 14.35 -15.53 12.38
C ASN A 192 13.64 -14.41 11.62
N ILE A 193 13.15 -13.42 12.37
CA ILE A 193 12.62 -12.18 11.83
C ILE A 193 13.59 -11.08 12.25
N THR A 194 14.19 -10.40 11.28
CA THR A 194 15.27 -9.43 11.50
C THR A 194 14.76 -8.03 11.20
N PRO A 195 14.75 -7.11 12.17
CA PRO A 195 14.43 -5.71 11.94
C PRO A 195 15.62 -4.98 11.28
N HIS A 196 15.31 -3.99 10.46
CA HIS A 196 16.27 -3.14 9.76
C HIS A 196 16.24 -1.71 10.30
N ALA A 197 17.29 -0.93 9.99
CA ALA A 197 17.38 0.47 10.41
C ALA A 197 16.33 1.39 9.78
N ASP A 198 15.76 1.01 8.64
CA ASP A 198 14.63 1.68 8.00
C ASP A 198 13.27 1.27 8.60
N GLY A 199 13.29 0.44 9.65
CA GLY A 199 12.12 -0.08 10.35
C GLY A 199 11.40 -1.23 9.63
N THR A 200 11.87 -1.67 8.46
CA THR A 200 11.32 -2.86 7.79
C THR A 200 11.86 -4.16 8.40
N TYR A 201 11.27 -5.28 8.02
CA TYR A 201 11.61 -6.61 8.51
C TYR A 201 12.03 -7.53 7.37
N SER A 202 12.92 -8.47 7.68
CA SER A 202 13.23 -9.62 6.83
C SER A 202 13.03 -10.93 7.54
N VAL A 203 12.58 -11.92 6.77
CA VAL A 203 12.23 -13.25 7.23
C VAL A 203 13.25 -14.24 6.71
N PHE A 204 13.77 -15.07 7.61
CA PHE A 204 14.48 -16.29 7.28
C PHE A 204 13.89 -17.44 8.09
N SER A 205 13.32 -18.43 7.40
CA SER A 205 12.78 -19.62 8.05
C SER A 205 13.34 -20.89 7.43
N THR A 206 13.51 -21.93 8.25
CA THR A 206 13.89 -23.27 7.79
C THR A 206 12.89 -24.32 8.24
N LEU A 207 12.71 -25.32 7.40
CA LEU A 207 11.85 -26.48 7.65
C LEU A 207 12.66 -27.75 7.41
N ARG A 208 12.72 -28.63 8.41
CA ARG A 208 13.28 -29.97 8.31
C ARG A 208 12.17 -31.00 8.31
N VAL A 209 12.10 -31.81 7.27
CA VAL A 209 11.08 -32.85 7.10
C VAL A 209 11.70 -34.10 6.48
N LYS A 210 11.06 -35.25 6.67
CA LYS A 210 11.44 -36.49 5.99
C LYS A 210 11.07 -36.40 4.51
N ALA A 211 11.97 -36.79 3.62
CA ALA A 211 11.76 -36.76 2.19
C ALA A 211 10.67 -37.77 1.77
N THR A 212 9.73 -37.32 0.95
CA THR A 212 8.69 -38.16 0.34
C THR A 212 8.69 -37.95 -1.18
N SER A 213 8.25 -38.97 -1.93
CA SER A 213 8.31 -38.98 -3.40
C SER A 213 7.32 -38.02 -4.08
N ASN A 214 6.33 -37.50 -3.34
CA ASN A 214 5.28 -36.60 -3.80
C ASN A 214 5.21 -35.31 -2.97
N MET A 215 6.31 -34.94 -2.29
CA MET A 215 6.36 -33.78 -1.42
C MET A 215 5.98 -32.49 -2.17
N GLN A 216 5.04 -31.74 -1.61
CA GLN A 216 4.68 -30.40 -2.06
C GLN A 216 4.68 -29.44 -0.88
N ILE A 217 5.66 -28.54 -0.83
CA ILE A 217 5.87 -27.61 0.28
C ILE A 217 5.59 -26.20 -0.18
N GLU A 218 4.87 -25.43 0.63
CA GLU A 218 4.66 -24.00 0.45
C GLU A 218 5.20 -23.25 1.67
N CYS A 219 5.96 -22.19 1.43
CA CYS A 219 6.25 -21.17 2.41
C CYS A 219 5.34 -19.97 2.11
N SER A 220 4.60 -19.50 3.10
CA SER A 220 3.67 -18.37 2.99
C SER A 220 4.01 -17.30 4.03
N ILE A 221 4.00 -16.04 3.60
CA ILE A 221 4.28 -14.86 4.41
C ILE A 221 3.05 -13.96 4.34
N GLU A 222 2.44 -13.72 5.49
CA GLU A 222 1.23 -12.93 5.65
C GLU A 222 1.55 -11.56 6.23
N ASN A 223 1.09 -10.53 5.52
CA ASN A 223 0.96 -9.17 6.03
C ASN A 223 -0.51 -8.92 6.40
N LYS A 224 -0.81 -8.93 7.70
CA LYS A 224 -2.18 -8.76 8.22
C LYS A 224 -2.80 -7.41 7.87
N ILE A 225 -2.00 -6.35 7.87
CA ILE A 225 -2.48 -4.98 7.64
C ILE A 225 -2.90 -4.83 6.17
N LEU A 226 -2.10 -5.35 5.24
CA LEU A 226 -2.43 -5.36 3.81
C LEU A 226 -3.40 -6.46 3.40
N ARG A 227 -3.67 -7.44 4.30
CA ARG A 227 -4.39 -8.68 3.98
C ARG A 227 -3.78 -9.40 2.77
N GLU A 228 -2.45 -9.40 2.73
CA GLU A 228 -1.65 -9.91 1.62
C GLU A 228 -0.90 -11.17 2.06
N ASN A 229 -1.04 -12.24 1.28
CA ASN A 229 -0.33 -13.50 1.50
C ASN A 229 0.54 -13.79 0.28
N LEU A 230 1.86 -13.72 0.45
CA LEU A 230 2.82 -14.09 -0.58
C LEU A 230 3.37 -15.47 -0.29
N SER A 231 3.34 -16.36 -1.29
CA SER A 231 3.79 -17.73 -1.12
C SER A 231 4.74 -18.19 -2.23
N ALA A 232 5.63 -19.10 -1.87
CA ALA A 232 6.49 -19.82 -2.80
C ALA A 232 6.34 -21.32 -2.56
N ASN A 233 6.26 -22.08 -3.65
CA ASN A 233 5.99 -23.51 -3.62
C ASN A 233 7.12 -24.32 -4.23
N TYR A 234 7.26 -25.54 -3.73
CA TYR A 234 8.12 -26.58 -4.24
C TYR A 234 7.26 -27.80 -4.57
N THR A 235 7.49 -28.39 -5.73
CA THR A 235 6.90 -29.66 -6.12
C THR A 235 8.00 -30.63 -6.54
N GLN A 236 8.02 -31.82 -5.94
CA GLN A 236 8.95 -32.86 -6.31
C GLN A 236 8.65 -33.35 -7.74
N GLN A 237 9.56 -33.15 -8.69
CA GLN A 237 9.45 -33.76 -10.01
C GLN A 237 9.86 -35.24 -9.93
N LYS A 238 9.04 -36.13 -10.52
CA LYS A 238 9.35 -37.57 -10.60
C LYS A 238 10.52 -37.75 -11.57
N GLN A 239 11.64 -38.28 -11.08
CA GLN A 239 12.83 -38.53 -11.89
C GLN A 239 12.52 -39.62 -12.94
N SER A 240 12.39 -39.22 -14.20
CA SER A 240 12.46 -40.14 -15.34
C SER A 240 13.89 -40.67 -15.42
N ASN A 241 14.09 -41.96 -15.14
CA ASN A 241 15.35 -42.64 -15.41
C ASN A 241 15.54 -42.75 -16.94
N GLY A 242 16.06 -41.69 -17.54
CA GLY A 242 16.65 -41.70 -18.87
C GLY A 242 18.17 -41.78 -18.74
N SER A 243 18.71 -42.99 -18.72
CA SER A 243 20.12 -43.25 -18.95
C SER A 243 20.48 -42.84 -20.39
N SER A 244 21.36 -41.86 -20.55
CA SER A 244 22.35 -41.84 -21.63
C SER A 244 23.34 -40.69 -21.42
N THR A 245 24.52 -41.06 -20.93
CA THR A 245 25.85 -40.74 -21.49
C THR A 245 26.09 -39.35 -22.08
N GLU A 246 27.07 -38.65 -21.49
CA GLU A 246 27.81 -37.56 -22.14
C GLU A 246 28.28 -37.98 -23.54
N SER A 247 28.00 -37.15 -24.54
CA SER A 247 28.91 -37.00 -25.67
C SER A 247 28.89 -35.56 -26.16
N HIS A 248 30.02 -34.89 -25.93
CA HIS A 248 30.43 -33.70 -26.66
C HIS A 248 30.32 -33.98 -28.16
N LYS A 249 29.46 -33.25 -28.87
CA LYS A 249 29.55 -33.11 -30.33
C LYS A 249 29.43 -31.65 -30.73
N ASN A 250 30.53 -31.18 -31.30
CA ASN A 250 30.68 -29.93 -32.04
C ASN A 250 29.52 -29.73 -33.01
N LEU A 251 28.91 -28.54 -32.98
CA LEU A 251 27.93 -28.14 -33.98
C LEU A 251 28.68 -27.61 -35.21
N GLU A 252 28.97 -28.52 -36.13
CA GLU A 252 29.40 -28.21 -37.49
C GLU A 252 28.21 -27.63 -38.27
N LYS A 253 28.45 -26.48 -38.91
CA LYS A 253 27.45 -25.63 -39.55
C LYS A 253 27.41 -25.91 -41.06
N LYS A 254 26.28 -26.42 -41.58
CA LYS A 254 25.92 -26.39 -43.03
C LYS A 254 24.39 -26.58 -43.12
N GLY A 255 23.59 -25.54 -43.33
CA GLY A 255 23.14 -25.01 -44.65
C GLY A 255 21.95 -25.85 -45.17
N GLN A 256 20.78 -25.37 -45.62
CA GLN A 256 20.32 -24.09 -46.19
C GLN A 256 18.77 -24.07 -46.16
N GLY A 257 18.18 -22.88 -46.32
CA GLY A 257 17.09 -22.68 -47.31
C GLY A 257 15.64 -22.49 -46.83
N ALA A 258 15.07 -21.34 -47.21
CA ALA A 258 13.67 -20.89 -47.14
C ALA A 258 13.15 -20.56 -45.72
N GLN A 259 12.67 -19.36 -45.40
CA GLN A 259 11.70 -18.54 -46.13
C GLN A 259 11.97 -17.04 -45.91
N ALA A 260 12.25 -16.30 -46.98
CA ALA A 260 12.40 -14.83 -46.96
C ALA A 260 11.50 -14.16 -48.02
N ALA A 261 10.32 -14.72 -48.28
CA ALA A 261 9.36 -14.16 -49.25
C ALA A 261 8.21 -13.36 -48.58
N GLY A 262 8.03 -13.46 -47.27
CA GLY A 262 6.92 -12.79 -46.57
C GLY A 262 7.21 -11.36 -46.10
N ILE A 263 8.46 -11.06 -45.73
CA ILE A 263 8.79 -9.78 -45.05
C ILE A 263 8.99 -8.65 -46.05
N ILE A 264 9.58 -8.93 -47.23
CA ILE A 264 9.84 -7.90 -48.25
C ILE A 264 8.53 -7.38 -48.86
N SER A 265 7.54 -8.26 -49.07
CA SER A 265 6.21 -7.84 -49.56
C SER A 265 5.49 -6.91 -48.58
N ILE A 266 5.64 -7.12 -47.27
CA ILE A 266 5.00 -6.28 -46.25
C ILE A 266 5.62 -4.89 -46.22
N VAL A 267 6.96 -4.78 -46.31
CA VAL A 267 7.64 -3.48 -46.30
C VAL A 267 7.29 -2.66 -47.55
N ILE A 268 7.15 -3.29 -48.72
CA ILE A 268 6.73 -2.62 -49.94
C ILE A 268 5.26 -2.16 -49.85
N LEU A 269 4.38 -2.99 -49.29
CA LEU A 269 2.97 -2.63 -49.07
C LEU A 269 2.81 -1.43 -48.12
N ILE A 270 3.57 -1.40 -47.02
CA ILE A 270 3.55 -0.28 -46.08
C ILE A 270 4.10 0.99 -46.75
N GLY A 271 5.20 0.88 -47.51
CA GLY A 271 5.76 2.01 -48.26
C GLY A 271 4.77 2.61 -49.28
N LEU A 272 4.04 1.75 -50.01
CA LEU A 272 3.01 2.20 -50.96
C LEU A 272 1.83 2.86 -50.25
N LEU A 273 1.36 2.32 -49.12
CA LEU A 273 0.27 2.91 -48.33
C LEU A 273 0.65 4.29 -47.75
N VAL A 274 1.88 4.44 -47.26
CA VAL A 274 2.38 5.73 -46.76
C VAL A 274 2.52 6.74 -47.90
N GLY A 275 3.02 6.31 -49.06
CA GLY A 275 3.08 7.17 -50.25
C GLY A 275 1.70 7.64 -50.72
N LEU A 276 0.70 6.75 -50.73
CA LEU A 276 -0.67 7.06 -51.13
C LEU A 276 -1.36 8.00 -50.14
N THR A 277 -1.17 7.81 -48.84
CA THR A 277 -1.73 8.72 -47.82
C THR A 277 -1.09 10.10 -47.88
N CYS A 278 0.24 10.20 -48.04
CA CYS A 278 0.91 11.49 -48.28
C CYS A 278 0.45 12.18 -49.57
N TRP A 279 0.27 11.42 -50.64
CA TRP A 279 -0.22 11.98 -51.91
C TRP A 279 -1.66 12.48 -51.82
N LEU A 280 -2.56 11.71 -51.18
CA LEU A 280 -3.94 12.14 -50.92
C LEU A 280 -4.01 13.37 -50.02
N TRP A 281 -3.15 13.46 -49.01
CA TRP A 281 -3.08 14.62 -48.13
C TRP A 281 -2.59 15.86 -48.88
N ARG A 282 -1.58 15.70 -49.76
CA ARG A 282 -1.05 16.77 -50.61
C ARG A 282 -2.06 17.21 -51.68
N TRP A 283 -2.84 16.29 -52.24
CA TRP A 283 -3.91 16.59 -53.20
C TRP A 283 -5.13 17.28 -52.53
N ARG A 284 -5.48 16.90 -51.30
CA ARG A 284 -6.51 17.62 -50.53
C ARG A 284 -6.06 19.04 -50.17
N SER A 285 -4.80 19.21 -49.81
CA SER A 285 -4.24 20.53 -49.48
C SER A 285 -4.22 21.45 -50.71
N SER A 286 -3.89 20.94 -51.90
CA SER A 286 -3.93 21.75 -53.13
C SER A 286 -5.34 22.17 -53.56
N LYS A 287 -6.38 21.38 -53.25
CA LYS A 287 -7.79 21.78 -53.44
C LYS A 287 -8.30 22.79 -52.40
N LEU A 288 -7.73 22.83 -51.20
CA LEU A 288 -8.09 23.82 -50.18
C LEU A 288 -7.52 25.21 -50.50
N VAL A 289 -6.35 25.27 -51.15
CA VAL A 289 -5.73 26.54 -51.57
C VAL A 289 -6.45 27.19 -52.77
N SER A 290 -7.24 26.44 -53.55
CA SER A 290 -8.00 27.01 -54.68
C SER A 290 -9.37 27.62 -54.29
N TYR A 291 -9.76 27.58 -53.01
CA TYR A 291 -11.05 28.11 -52.53
C TYR A 291 -10.94 29.38 -51.66
N THR A 292 -9.73 29.87 -51.39
CA THR A 292 -9.49 31.09 -50.60
C THR A 292 -8.83 32.21 -51.41
N GLY A 293 -9.07 32.24 -52.74
CA GLY A 293 -8.47 33.20 -53.67
C GLY A 293 -9.46 33.74 -54.69
N ASN A 294 -10.68 34.07 -54.26
CA ASN A 294 -11.63 34.92 -54.98
C ASN A 294 -12.66 35.47 -53.97
N GLU A 295 -12.26 36.52 -53.28
CA GLU A 295 -13.07 37.69 -52.86
C GLU A 295 -12.11 38.77 -52.36
#